data_AF-A0AAN8C6W4-F1
#
_entry.id   AF-A0AAN8C6W4-F1
#
_cell.length_a   1.000
_cell.length_b   1.000
_cell.length_c   1.000
_cell.angle_alpha   90.00
_cell.angle_beta   90.00
_cell.angle_gamma   90.00
#
_symmetry.space_group_name_H-M   'P 1'
#
loop_
_entity.id
_entity.type
_entity.pdbx_description
1 polymer ?
#
loop_
_entity_poly.entity_id
_entity_poly.type
_entity_poly.pdbx_seq_one_letter_code
_entity_poly.pdbx_strand_id
1 'polypeptide(L)'
;MLHTIISLTVRDVRFPTSLEQHGSDAMHTDPDYSAAYVVIDTDCGLKGFGLTFTLGKGTEIVVCAVEALAGLVVGKSLQGIVSDFRGFYRLLTSDSQMRWLGPEKGVIHLATAAVLNAVWDLWARAEGKPLWKLLVDMNPKQVISCIDFRYITDALTEEEALDILVKAQEDKQHREEEMLKEGLSCLHHFLCMAQLPRPAAPTALHRCS
;
A
#
# COMPACT_ATOMS: atom_id res chain seq x y z
N MET A 1 -9.72 13.19 -19.01
CA MET A 1 -10.55 12.04 -18.58
C MET A 1 -11.18 12.39 -17.24
N LEU A 2 -12.47 12.75 -17.23
CA LEU A 2 -13.15 13.17 -16.01
C LEU A 2 -13.82 11.95 -15.36
N HIS A 3 -13.05 11.13 -14.64
CA HIS A 3 -13.59 10.05 -13.82
C HIS A 3 -13.81 10.58 -12.40
N THR A 4 -15.05 10.89 -12.04
CA THR A 4 -15.36 11.46 -10.73
C THR A 4 -15.54 10.34 -9.73
N ILE A 5 -14.86 10.42 -8.59
CA ILE A 5 -15.04 9.48 -7.48
C ILE A 5 -16.40 9.76 -6.82
N ILE A 6 -17.31 8.80 -6.88
CA ILE A 6 -18.67 8.92 -6.34
C ILE A 6 -18.82 8.27 -4.98
N SER A 7 -18.02 7.25 -4.68
CA SER A 7 -17.99 6.60 -3.38
C SER A 7 -16.63 6.02 -3.06
N LEU A 8 -16.36 5.94 -1.75
CA LEU A 8 -15.27 5.19 -1.17
C LEU A 8 -15.87 4.30 -0.10
N THR A 9 -15.72 2.99 -0.24
CA THR A 9 -16.18 2.00 0.73
C THR A 9 -14.99 1.24 1.29
N VAL A 10 -15.10 0.81 2.54
CA VAL A 10 -14.07 0.01 3.21
C VAL A 10 -14.71 -1.20 3.87
N ARG A 11 -14.05 -2.35 3.79
CA ARG A 11 -14.50 -3.60 4.40
C ARG A 11 -13.44 -4.14 5.35
N ASP A 12 -13.87 -4.56 6.53
CA ASP A 12 -13.08 -5.36 7.45
C ASP A 12 -13.09 -6.82 6.95
N VAL A 13 -11.95 -7.29 6.46
CA VAL A 13 -11.79 -8.66 5.95
C VAL A 13 -10.77 -9.37 6.83
N ARG A 14 -11.14 -10.53 7.39
CA ARG A 14 -10.26 -11.32 8.27
C ARG A 14 -10.22 -12.77 7.82
N PHE A 15 -9.03 -13.32 7.75
CA PHE A 15 -8.77 -14.72 7.43
C PHE A 15 -8.30 -15.44 8.69
N PRO A 16 -8.87 -16.62 9.02
CA PRO A 16 -8.58 -17.33 10.26
C PRO A 16 -7.24 -18.11 10.17
N THR A 17 -6.15 -17.41 9.87
CA THR A 17 -4.81 -18.00 9.70
C THR A 17 -4.24 -18.58 11.00
N SER A 18 -4.72 -18.11 12.15
CA SER A 18 -4.33 -18.62 13.47
C SER A 18 -4.71 -20.10 13.68
N LEU A 19 -5.75 -20.60 13.00
CA LEU A 19 -6.19 -22.00 13.12
C LEU A 19 -5.09 -22.99 12.71
N GLU A 20 -4.27 -22.61 11.74
CA GLU A 20 -3.16 -23.41 11.21
C GLU A 20 -1.79 -22.79 11.54
N GLN A 21 -1.76 -21.73 12.35
CA GLN A 21 -0.54 -21.01 12.75
C GLN A 21 0.23 -20.41 11.57
N HIS A 22 -0.46 -20.07 10.49
CA HIS A 22 0.19 -19.42 9.34
C HIS A 22 0.60 -18.00 9.72
N GLY A 23 1.88 -17.71 9.56
CA GLY A 23 2.44 -16.40 9.88
C GLY A 23 2.80 -16.17 11.35
N SER A 24 2.70 -17.20 12.20
CA SER A 24 3.13 -17.09 13.60
C SER A 24 4.63 -16.81 13.70
N ASP A 25 5.01 -15.90 14.59
CA ASP A 25 6.41 -15.60 14.91
C ASP A 25 6.61 -15.49 16.43
N ALA A 26 7.82 -15.12 16.87
CA ALA A 26 8.15 -15.02 18.29
C ALA A 26 7.35 -13.95 19.07
N MET A 27 6.82 -12.95 18.37
CA MET A 27 6.04 -11.83 18.89
C MET A 27 4.54 -12.00 18.64
N HIS A 28 4.15 -12.46 17.46
CA HIS A 28 2.77 -12.63 17.03
C HIS A 28 2.45 -14.13 16.93
N THR A 29 1.96 -14.71 18.01
CA THR A 29 1.78 -16.16 18.11
C THR A 29 0.50 -16.68 17.46
N ASP A 30 -0.55 -15.85 17.35
CA ASP A 30 -1.86 -16.22 16.80
C ASP A 30 -2.42 -15.19 15.79
N PRO A 31 -1.68 -14.84 14.72
CA PRO A 31 -2.14 -13.83 13.77
C PRO A 31 -3.31 -14.31 12.93
N ASP A 32 -4.35 -13.46 12.82
CA ASP A 32 -5.39 -13.58 11.82
C ASP A 32 -5.18 -12.53 10.73
N TYR A 33 -4.62 -12.95 9.60
CA TYR A 33 -4.31 -12.06 8.48
C TYR A 33 -5.57 -11.30 8.07
N SER A 34 -5.50 -9.99 8.16
CA SER A 34 -6.66 -9.12 8.01
C SER A 34 -6.33 -7.90 7.17
N ALA A 35 -7.35 -7.35 6.53
CA ALA A 35 -7.24 -6.20 5.65
C ALA A 35 -8.38 -5.22 5.88
N ALA A 36 -8.04 -3.94 5.99
CA ALA A 36 -9.00 -2.87 5.71
C ALA A 36 -9.00 -2.65 4.20
N TYR A 37 -9.99 -3.24 3.52
CA TYR A 37 -10.07 -3.32 2.06
C TYR A 37 -10.90 -2.18 1.49
N VAL A 38 -10.27 -1.30 0.72
CA VAL A 38 -10.84 -0.06 0.17
C VAL A 38 -11.23 -0.25 -1.29
N VAL A 39 -12.44 0.20 -1.62
CA VAL A 39 -12.95 0.28 -2.99
C VAL A 39 -13.37 1.72 -3.27
N ILE A 40 -12.80 2.30 -4.32
CA ILE A 40 -13.19 3.59 -4.88
C ILE A 40 -14.04 3.30 -6.12
N ASP A 41 -15.27 3.82 -6.18
CA ASP A 41 -16.11 3.75 -7.38
C ASP A 41 -16.15 5.11 -8.07
N THR A 42 -16.17 5.10 -9.40
CA THR A 42 -16.34 6.30 -10.23
C THR A 42 -17.68 6.33 -10.96
N ASP A 43 -18.05 7.52 -11.41
CA ASP A 43 -19.24 7.80 -12.23
C ASP A 43 -19.30 7.03 -13.57
N CYS A 44 -18.15 6.64 -14.12
CA CYS A 44 -18.06 5.87 -15.36
C CYS A 44 -17.99 4.35 -15.13
N GLY A 45 -18.12 3.87 -13.90
CA GLY A 45 -18.06 2.44 -13.55
C GLY A 45 -16.65 1.86 -13.40
N LEU A 46 -15.59 2.67 -13.57
CA LEU A 46 -14.23 2.26 -13.18
C LEU A 46 -14.13 2.20 -11.67
N LYS A 47 -13.26 1.30 -11.18
CA LYS A 47 -13.03 1.08 -9.76
C LYS A 47 -11.55 1.03 -9.44
N GLY A 48 -11.19 1.56 -8.28
CA GLY A 48 -9.86 1.45 -7.69
C GLY A 48 -9.90 0.59 -6.43
N PHE A 49 -8.90 -0.27 -6.26
CA PHE A 49 -8.81 -1.20 -5.14
C PHE A 49 -7.51 -1.01 -4.37
N GLY A 50 -7.62 -0.88 -3.05
CA GLY A 50 -6.48 -0.75 -2.17
C GLY A 50 -6.73 -1.47 -0.86
N LEU A 51 -5.66 -1.76 -0.14
CA LEU A 51 -5.76 -2.34 1.19
C LEU A 51 -4.57 -1.93 2.04
N THR A 52 -4.74 -2.12 3.34
CA THR A 52 -3.63 -2.18 4.29
C THR A 52 -3.79 -3.41 5.16
N PHE A 53 -2.66 -3.97 5.59
CA PHE A 53 -2.60 -5.26 6.25
C PHE A 53 -2.52 -5.11 7.78
N THR A 54 -3.18 -6.02 8.48
CA THR A 54 -3.25 -6.11 9.95
C THR A 54 -3.35 -7.58 10.37
N LEU A 55 -3.26 -7.87 11.68
CA LEU A 55 -3.24 -9.23 12.23
C LEU A 55 -4.49 -9.57 13.05
N GLY A 56 -5.65 -9.01 12.71
CA GLY A 56 -6.93 -9.35 13.32
C GLY A 56 -7.52 -8.21 14.15
N LYS A 57 -7.31 -8.22 15.47
CA LYS A 57 -7.82 -7.14 16.34
C LYS A 57 -7.19 -5.80 15.95
N GLY A 58 -8.00 -4.74 15.89
CA GLY A 58 -7.56 -3.41 15.47
C GLY A 58 -7.77 -3.10 13.99
N THR A 59 -8.12 -4.09 13.15
CA THR A 59 -8.53 -3.83 11.75
C THR A 59 -9.71 -2.86 11.71
N GLU A 60 -10.67 -3.01 12.62
CA GLU A 60 -11.85 -2.15 12.73
C GLU A 60 -11.48 -0.67 12.98
N ILE A 61 -10.38 -0.41 13.69
CA ILE A 61 -9.88 0.94 13.96
C ILE A 61 -9.32 1.57 12.68
N VAL A 62 -8.62 0.77 11.87
CA VAL A 62 -8.12 1.21 10.55
C VAL A 62 -9.27 1.48 9.58
N VAL A 63 -10.31 0.63 9.60
CA VAL A 63 -11.54 0.85 8.82
C VAL A 63 -12.17 2.19 9.17
N CYS A 64 -12.37 2.47 10.45
CA CYS A 64 -12.89 3.77 10.91
C CYS A 64 -12.01 4.95 10.44
N ALA A 65 -10.69 4.81 10.48
CA ALA A 65 -9.79 5.84 9.97
C ALA A 65 -9.91 6.04 8.44
N VAL A 66 -10.14 4.99 7.67
CA VAL A 66 -10.42 5.11 6.22
C VAL A 66 -11.74 5.85 5.99
N GLU A 67 -12.79 5.52 6.75
CA GLU A 67 -14.08 6.22 6.65
C GLU A 67 -13.95 7.72 6.95
N ALA A 68 -13.12 8.09 7.94
CA ALA A 68 -12.83 9.48 8.27
C ALA A 68 -12.11 10.22 7.12
N LEU A 69 -11.30 9.52 6.31
CA LEU A 69 -10.64 10.09 5.13
C LEU A 69 -11.55 10.17 3.90
N ALA A 70 -12.68 9.45 3.86
CA ALA A 70 -13.53 9.35 2.68
C ALA A 70 -14.03 10.70 2.16
N GLY A 71 -14.37 11.63 3.07
CA GLY A 71 -14.82 12.98 2.73
C GLY A 71 -13.77 13.83 2.00
N LEU A 72 -12.48 13.48 2.12
CA LEU A 72 -11.38 14.13 1.40
C LEU A 72 -11.19 13.56 -0.01
N VAL A 73 -11.84 12.45 -0.36
CA VAL A 73 -11.63 11.72 -1.62
C VAL A 73 -12.86 11.80 -2.53
N VAL A 74 -14.04 11.60 -1.96
CA VAL A 74 -15.31 11.61 -2.70
C VAL A 74 -15.56 13.00 -3.33
N GLY A 75 -16.01 13.01 -4.58
CA GLY A 75 -16.25 14.21 -5.37
C GLY A 75 -15.03 14.71 -6.15
N LYS A 76 -13.82 14.17 -5.92
CA LYS A 76 -12.65 14.50 -6.73
C LYS A 76 -12.65 13.74 -8.04
N SER A 77 -12.08 14.34 -9.08
CA SER A 77 -11.80 13.64 -10.33
C SER A 77 -10.42 13.00 -10.30
N LEU A 78 -10.30 11.82 -10.91
CA LEU A 78 -9.01 11.14 -11.08
C LEU A 78 -7.99 12.05 -11.77
N GLN A 79 -8.39 12.75 -12.84
CA GLN A 79 -7.52 13.69 -13.53
C GLN A 79 -7.04 14.82 -12.62
N GLY A 80 -7.92 15.36 -11.76
CA GLY A 80 -7.54 16.39 -10.80
C GLY A 80 -6.51 15.89 -9.77
N ILE A 81 -6.68 14.65 -9.30
CA ILE A 81 -5.72 14.00 -8.39
C ILE A 81 -4.39 13.78 -9.11
N VAL A 82 -4.41 13.20 -10.30
CA VAL A 82 -3.21 12.87 -11.09
C VAL A 82 -2.41 14.12 -11.48
N SER A 83 -3.09 15.24 -11.78
CA SER A 83 -2.42 16.50 -12.13
C SER A 83 -1.65 17.15 -10.97
N ASP A 84 -2.01 16.84 -9.73
CA ASP A 84 -1.33 17.30 -8.51
C ASP A 84 -1.33 16.19 -7.45
N PHE A 85 -0.65 15.10 -7.78
CA PHE A 85 -0.65 13.91 -6.93
C PHE A 85 0.02 14.17 -5.58
N ARG A 86 1.10 14.97 -5.58
CA ARG A 86 1.75 15.48 -4.36
C ARG A 86 0.79 16.30 -3.50
N GLY A 87 0.01 17.21 -4.09
CA GLY A 87 -1.03 17.95 -3.38
C GLY A 87 -2.11 17.04 -2.80
N PHE A 88 -2.53 16.01 -3.53
CA PHE A 88 -3.47 15.01 -3.02
C PHE A 88 -2.89 14.20 -1.85
N TYR A 89 -1.63 13.77 -1.93
CA TYR A 89 -0.93 13.15 -0.79
C TYR A 89 -0.93 14.07 0.44
N ARG A 90 -0.61 15.36 0.23
CA ARG A 90 -0.61 16.36 1.30
C ARG A 90 -1.99 16.59 1.89
N LEU A 91 -3.04 16.59 1.07
CA LEU A 91 -4.43 16.69 1.54
C LEU A 91 -4.77 15.58 2.54
N LEU A 92 -4.33 14.35 2.28
CA LEU A 92 -4.59 13.21 3.16
C LEU A 92 -3.70 13.18 4.42
N THR A 93 -2.53 13.82 4.39
CA THR A 93 -1.50 13.68 5.44
C THR A 93 -1.24 14.96 6.26
N SER A 94 -1.74 16.11 5.80
CA SER A 94 -1.43 17.42 6.37
C SER A 94 -2.63 18.13 6.99
N ASP A 95 -3.80 17.48 7.05
CA ASP A 95 -4.89 17.96 7.90
C ASP A 95 -4.39 18.00 9.36
N SER A 96 -4.50 19.16 10.01
CA SER A 96 -3.84 19.39 11.30
C SER A 96 -4.39 18.48 12.41
N GLN A 97 -5.67 18.14 12.37
CA GLN A 97 -6.31 17.28 13.38
C GLN A 97 -5.96 15.82 13.13
N MET A 98 -6.06 15.35 11.89
CA MET A 98 -5.70 13.98 11.54
C MET A 98 -4.20 13.73 11.72
N ARG A 99 -3.36 14.73 11.42
CA ARG A 99 -1.91 14.66 11.59
C ARG A 99 -1.50 14.48 13.06
N TRP A 100 -2.29 14.98 14.01
CA TRP A 100 -2.07 14.76 15.45
C TRP A 100 -2.16 13.28 15.85
N LEU A 101 -2.91 12.47 15.09
CA LEU A 101 -3.06 11.03 15.34
C LEU A 101 -1.89 10.18 14.80
N GLY A 102 -0.99 10.79 14.02
CA GLY A 102 0.22 10.15 13.46
C GLY A 102 1.46 10.86 13.97
N PRO A 103 1.97 11.88 13.27
CA PRO A 103 1.92 12.10 11.82
C PRO A 103 2.63 10.98 11.05
N GLU A 104 2.11 10.63 9.87
CA GLU A 104 2.78 9.71 8.92
C GLU A 104 3.23 8.38 9.57
N LYS A 105 2.44 7.89 10.52
CA LYS A 105 2.65 6.62 11.24
C LYS A 105 1.32 6.05 11.75
N GLY A 106 1.36 4.78 12.14
CA GLY A 106 0.24 4.11 12.84
C GLY A 106 -1.03 4.03 12.00
N VAL A 107 -2.17 3.93 12.69
CA VAL A 107 -3.51 3.68 12.11
C VAL A 107 -3.84 4.67 11.00
N ILE A 108 -3.65 5.98 11.24
CA ILE A 108 -4.04 7.00 10.26
C ILE A 108 -3.24 6.87 8.97
N HIS A 109 -1.95 6.54 9.05
CA HIS A 109 -1.12 6.38 7.85
C HIS A 109 -1.34 5.04 7.15
N LEU A 110 -1.70 3.97 7.89
CA LEU A 110 -2.19 2.72 7.29
C LEU A 110 -3.46 2.98 6.47
N ALA A 111 -4.39 3.77 7.00
CA ALA A 111 -5.60 4.17 6.27
C ALA A 111 -5.27 5.02 5.03
N THR A 112 -4.39 6.01 5.17
CA THR A 112 -3.90 6.82 4.04
C THR A 112 -3.27 5.94 2.94
N ALA A 113 -2.47 4.95 3.31
CA ALA A 113 -1.83 4.03 2.36
C ALA A 113 -2.87 3.20 1.58
N ALA A 114 -3.91 2.68 2.25
CA ALA A 114 -4.97 1.92 1.59
C ALA A 114 -5.71 2.78 0.54
N VAL A 115 -6.01 4.03 0.88
CA VAL A 115 -6.66 5.00 -0.03
C VAL A 115 -5.75 5.37 -1.21
N LEU A 116 -4.48 5.72 -0.95
CA LEU A 116 -3.52 6.07 -1.99
C LEU A 116 -3.29 4.93 -2.97
N ASN A 117 -3.17 3.69 -2.47
CA ASN A 117 -3.01 2.51 -3.32
C ASN A 117 -4.26 2.24 -4.16
N ALA A 118 -5.46 2.50 -3.63
CA ALA A 118 -6.69 2.43 -4.42
C ALA A 118 -6.73 3.46 -5.56
N VAL A 119 -6.20 4.66 -5.33
CA VAL A 119 -6.06 5.69 -6.37
C VAL A 119 -5.03 5.30 -7.43
N TRP A 120 -3.88 4.74 -7.03
CA TRP A 120 -2.89 4.21 -7.97
C TRP A 120 -3.44 3.08 -8.84
N ASP A 121 -4.17 2.13 -8.24
CA ASP A 121 -4.85 1.06 -8.99
C ASP A 121 -5.91 1.63 -9.94
N LEU A 122 -6.72 2.61 -9.50
CA LEU A 122 -7.67 3.30 -10.36
C LEU A 122 -6.98 3.97 -11.56
N TRP A 123 -5.85 4.64 -11.33
CA TRP A 123 -5.07 5.28 -12.40
C TRP A 123 -4.54 4.24 -13.40
N ALA A 124 -3.91 3.17 -12.91
CA ALA A 124 -3.39 2.11 -13.75
C ALA A 124 -4.50 1.47 -14.61
N ARG A 125 -5.68 1.24 -14.03
CA ARG A 125 -6.85 0.72 -14.75
C ARG A 125 -7.40 1.70 -15.78
N ALA A 126 -7.46 2.99 -15.48
CA ALA A 126 -7.89 4.01 -16.43
C ALA A 126 -6.95 4.07 -17.66
N GLU A 127 -5.66 3.82 -17.46
CA GLU A 127 -4.65 3.74 -18.54
C GLU A 127 -4.56 2.35 -19.19
N GLY A 128 -5.30 1.35 -18.70
CA GLY A 128 -5.27 -0.03 -19.20
C GLY A 128 -3.95 -0.75 -18.98
N LYS A 129 -3.20 -0.41 -17.93
CA LYS A 129 -1.85 -0.93 -17.65
C LYS A 129 -1.78 -1.61 -16.28
N PRO A 130 -0.91 -2.61 -16.08
CA PRO A 130 -0.50 -2.98 -14.73
C PRO A 130 0.29 -1.82 -14.09
N LEU A 131 0.19 -1.67 -12.76
CA LEU A 131 0.75 -0.51 -12.04
C LEU A 131 2.26 -0.33 -12.27
N TRP A 132 3.04 -1.40 -12.30
CA TRP A 132 4.48 -1.29 -12.57
C TRP A 132 4.77 -0.69 -13.95
N LYS A 133 3.96 -1.04 -14.96
CA LYS A 133 4.13 -0.53 -16.33
C LYS A 133 3.67 0.92 -16.44
N LEU A 134 2.62 1.30 -15.71
CA LEU A 134 2.23 2.70 -15.57
C LEU A 134 3.43 3.56 -15.12
N LEU A 135 4.15 3.14 -14.09
CA LEU A 135 5.31 3.86 -13.57
C LEU A 135 6.51 3.87 -14.54
N VAL A 136 6.80 2.73 -15.18
CA VAL A 136 7.90 2.61 -16.16
C VAL A 136 7.69 3.50 -17.40
N ASP A 137 6.43 3.68 -17.80
CA ASP A 137 6.05 4.51 -18.93
C ASP A 137 5.99 6.02 -18.62
N MET A 138 5.97 6.39 -17.35
CA MET A 138 5.96 7.81 -16.96
C MET A 138 7.26 8.50 -17.34
N ASN A 139 7.13 9.78 -17.69
CA ASN A 139 8.30 10.66 -17.74
C ASN A 139 8.91 10.76 -16.33
N PRO A 140 10.25 10.72 -16.16
CA PRO A 140 10.90 10.95 -14.88
C PRO A 140 10.33 12.12 -14.08
N LYS A 141 10.04 13.27 -14.72
CA LYS A 141 9.44 14.44 -14.07
C LYS A 141 8.05 14.17 -13.50
N GLN A 142 7.26 13.31 -14.14
CA GLN A 142 5.93 12.93 -13.64
C GLN A 142 6.04 12.01 -12.42
N VAL A 143 7.02 11.11 -12.38
CA VAL A 143 7.29 10.28 -11.18
C VAL A 143 7.65 11.18 -10.01
N ILE A 144 8.58 12.12 -10.23
CA ILE A 144 9.02 13.08 -9.23
C ILE A 144 7.87 13.97 -8.74
N SER A 145 6.96 14.40 -9.61
CA SER A 145 5.80 15.20 -9.21
C SER A 145 4.80 14.44 -8.32
N CYS A 146 4.91 13.11 -8.20
CA CYS A 146 4.07 12.32 -7.29
C CYS A 146 4.65 12.19 -5.88
N ILE A 147 5.92 12.50 -5.66
CA ILE A 147 6.63 12.31 -4.39
C ILE A 147 6.56 13.61 -3.57
N ASP A 148 6.28 13.52 -2.26
CA ASP A 148 6.39 14.65 -1.35
C ASP A 148 7.78 14.70 -0.69
N PHE A 149 8.62 15.65 -1.09
CA PHE A 149 10.00 15.80 -0.58
C PHE A 149 10.10 16.52 0.77
N ARG A 150 8.98 16.82 1.45
CA ARG A 150 9.03 17.39 2.80
C ARG A 150 9.82 16.44 3.71
N TYR A 151 10.79 17.00 4.43
CA TYR A 151 11.62 16.28 5.42
C TYR A 151 12.62 15.25 4.86
N ILE A 152 12.91 15.24 3.55
CA ILE A 152 13.97 14.37 2.97
C ILE A 152 15.03 15.13 2.16
N THR A 153 14.85 16.43 1.91
CA THR A 153 15.74 17.22 1.03
C THR A 153 17.17 17.36 1.53
N ASP A 154 17.43 17.13 2.82
CA ASP A 154 18.76 17.07 3.40
C ASP A 154 19.51 15.78 3.04
N ALA A 155 18.79 14.74 2.60
CA ALA A 155 19.34 13.46 2.15
C ALA A 155 19.18 13.20 0.64
N LEU A 156 18.08 13.67 0.04
CA LEU A 156 17.77 13.53 -1.38
C LEU A 156 16.90 14.69 -1.85
N THR A 157 17.47 15.55 -2.69
CA THR A 157 16.75 16.66 -3.33
C THR A 157 15.88 16.19 -4.50
N GLU A 158 14.97 17.06 -4.95
CA GLU A 158 14.10 16.78 -6.09
C GLU A 158 14.89 16.65 -7.39
N GLU A 159 15.92 17.48 -7.55
CA GLU A 159 16.85 17.47 -8.68
C GLU A 159 17.70 16.19 -8.71
N GLU A 160 18.27 15.78 -7.58
CA GLU A 160 19.05 14.55 -7.49
C GLU A 160 18.19 13.31 -7.79
N ALA A 161 16.97 13.26 -7.27
CA ALA A 161 16.03 12.19 -7.56
C ALA A 161 15.67 12.14 -9.05
N LEU A 162 15.47 13.30 -9.68
CA LEU A 162 15.22 13.40 -11.13
C LEU A 162 16.42 12.88 -11.93
N ASP A 163 17.64 13.28 -11.55
CA ASP A 163 18.87 12.85 -12.22
C ASP A 163 19.05 11.32 -12.18
N ILE A 164 18.72 10.68 -11.06
CA ILE A 164 18.72 9.21 -10.93
C ILE A 164 17.78 8.59 -11.97
N LEU A 165 16.54 9.09 -12.07
CA LEU A 165 15.54 8.54 -12.99
C LEU A 165 15.87 8.80 -14.47
N VAL A 166 16.48 9.96 -14.78
CA VAL A 166 16.93 10.29 -16.14
C VAL A 166 18.06 9.37 -16.57
N LYS A 167 19.09 9.17 -15.73
CA LYS A 167 20.18 8.22 -16.01
C LYS A 167 19.64 6.80 -16.20
N ALA A 168 18.66 6.41 -15.39
CA ALA A 168 18.04 5.09 -15.51
C ALA A 168 17.24 4.89 -16.82
N GLN A 169 16.95 5.94 -17.62
CA GLN A 169 16.22 5.75 -18.88
C GLN A 169 17.02 5.01 -19.96
N GLU A 170 18.36 5.10 -19.96
CA GLU A 170 19.22 4.56 -21.02
C GLU A 170 18.99 3.05 -21.26
N ASP A 171 18.99 2.25 -20.19
CA ASP A 171 18.80 0.79 -20.26
C ASP A 171 17.37 0.33 -19.92
N LYS A 172 16.39 1.24 -19.90
CA LYS A 172 15.03 0.94 -19.44
C LYS A 172 14.37 -0.18 -20.24
N GLN A 173 14.47 -0.13 -21.57
CA GLN A 173 13.85 -1.12 -22.44
C GLN A 173 14.45 -2.50 -22.24
N HIS A 174 15.78 -2.59 -22.13
CA HIS A 174 16.46 -3.85 -21.88
C HIS A 174 16.02 -4.50 -20.55
N ARG A 175 15.96 -3.72 -19.47
CA ARG A 175 15.49 -4.21 -18.16
C ARG A 175 14.02 -4.61 -18.19
N GLU A 176 13.18 -3.93 -18.96
CA GLU A 176 11.78 -4.31 -19.11
C GLU A 176 11.65 -5.67 -19.85
N GLU A 177 12.41 -5.87 -20.93
CA GLU A 177 12.44 -7.14 -21.67
C GLU A 177 12.96 -8.29 -20.80
N GLU A 178 14.01 -8.05 -20.02
CA GLU A 178 14.55 -9.00 -19.04
C GLU A 178 13.48 -9.35 -17.98
N MET A 179 12.83 -8.35 -17.38
CA MET A 179 11.77 -8.55 -16.38
C MET A 179 10.58 -9.36 -16.92
N LEU A 180 10.19 -9.16 -18.19
CA LEU A 180 9.12 -9.93 -18.82
C LEU A 180 9.52 -11.38 -19.10
N LYS A 181 10.81 -11.64 -19.33
CA LYS A 181 11.34 -12.97 -19.64
C LYS A 181 11.67 -13.78 -18.38
N GLU A 182 12.27 -13.14 -17.39
CA GLU A 182 12.91 -13.81 -16.25
C GLU A 182 12.14 -13.59 -14.94
N GLY A 183 11.29 -12.55 -14.87
CA GLY A 183 10.59 -12.15 -13.66
C GLY A 183 11.51 -11.54 -12.60
N LEU A 184 10.95 -11.28 -11.42
CA LEU A 184 11.74 -10.83 -10.26
C LEU A 184 12.11 -12.03 -9.40
N SER A 185 13.40 -12.15 -9.03
CA SER A 185 13.83 -13.14 -8.05
C SER A 185 13.09 -12.93 -6.71
N CYS A 186 12.47 -13.99 -6.17
CA CYS A 186 11.78 -13.94 -4.89
C CYS A 186 12.27 -15.04 -3.93
N LEU A 187 12.38 -14.71 -2.65
CA LEU A 187 12.65 -15.67 -1.58
C LEU A 187 11.34 -16.12 -0.94
N HIS A 188 11.29 -17.39 -0.55
CA HIS A 188 10.10 -17.99 0.05
C HIS A 188 10.34 -18.27 1.54
N HIS A 189 9.66 -17.52 2.41
CA HIS A 189 9.83 -17.64 3.87
C HIS A 189 9.43 -19.03 4.41
N PHE A 190 8.39 -19.68 3.87
CA PHE A 190 7.97 -21.03 4.29
C PHE A 190 9.05 -22.09 4.05
N LEU A 191 9.80 -22.00 2.94
CA LEU A 191 10.84 -22.97 2.62
C LEU A 191 12.07 -22.83 3.54
N CYS A 192 12.40 -21.61 3.98
CA CYS A 192 13.47 -21.39 4.95
C CYS A 192 13.14 -21.94 6.35
N MET A 193 11.88 -21.81 6.79
CA MET A 193 11.47 -22.27 8.13
C MET A 193 11.25 -23.79 8.20
N ALA A 194 10.89 -24.45 7.10
CA ALA A 194 10.75 -25.91 7.04
C ALA A 194 12.08 -26.68 7.24
N GLN A 195 13.22 -26.00 7.14
CA GLN A 195 14.55 -26.58 7.34
C GLN A 195 15.08 -26.45 8.77
N LEU A 196 14.35 -25.74 9.65
CA LEU A 196 14.72 -25.61 11.06
C LEU A 196 14.05 -26.73 11.88
N PRO A 197 14.80 -27.47 12.71
CA PRO A 197 14.19 -28.47 13.59
C PRO A 197 13.20 -27.79 14.53
N ARG A 198 11.95 -28.24 14.52
CA ARG A 198 10.92 -27.75 15.46
C ARG A 198 11.43 -27.97 16.89
N PRO A 199 11.45 -26.94 17.76
CA PRO A 199 11.74 -27.17 19.17
C PRO A 199 10.69 -28.14 19.73
N ALA A 200 11.16 -29.17 20.43
CA ALA A 200 10.28 -30.14 21.09
C ALA A 200 9.31 -29.39 22.02
N ALA A 201 8.01 -29.63 21.86
CA ALA A 201 7.00 -29.11 22.77
C ALA A 201 7.39 -29.47 24.22
N PRO A 202 7.30 -28.54 25.18
CA PRO A 202 7.51 -28.90 26.57
C PRO A 202 6.48 -29.96 26.96
N THR A 203 6.96 -31.16 27.26
CA THR A 203 6.15 -32.25 27.80
C THR A 203 5.40 -31.74 29.03
N ALA A 204 4.08 -31.64 28.91
CA ALA A 204 3.18 -31.45 30.03
C ALA A 204 3.34 -32.64 30.99
N LEU A 205 4.11 -32.46 32.05
CA LEU A 205 4.11 -33.37 33.20
C LEU A 205 2.90 -33.04 34.07
N HIS A 206 1.78 -33.70 33.76
CA HIS A 206 0.67 -33.89 34.68
C HIS A 206 1.05 -34.90 35.78
N ARG A 207 1.02 -34.42 37.03
CA ARG A 207 0.63 -35.06 38.31
C ARG A 207 0.84 -36.57 38.55
N CYS A 208 1.53 -36.87 39.65
CA CYS A 208 1.18 -37.77 40.78
C CYS A 208 2.34 -37.59 41.78
N SER A 209 2.19 -37.27 43.06
CA SER A 209 1.17 -37.48 44.10
C SER A 209 1.29 -36.39 45.16
#